data_AF-A0A8H4UTY4-F1
#
_entry.id   AF-A0A8H4UTY4-F1
#
_cell.length_a   1.000
_cell.length_b   1.000
_cell.length_c   1.000
_cell.angle_alpha   90.00
_cell.angle_beta   90.00
_cell.angle_gamma   90.00
#
_symmetry.space_group_name_H-M   'P 1'
#
loop_
_entity.id
_entity.type
_entity.pdbx_description
1 polymer ?
#
loop_
_entity_poly.entity_id
_entity_poly.type
_entity_poly.pdbx_seq_one_letter_code
_entity_poly.pdbx_strand_id
1 'polypeptide(L)'
;MLLKRLFLNSFVLGLVAAKVSPHERLNGNALAKSDIPLEPRHAGINFRGVLESRAESDEEDDEDACLPSPCRGDSNCRSTTKKKASARSVDQAQYARSDDLVNESDTGLLNLLKRDIDRPEEGGIDAWFSSQWDRDDMTEVPLEDERQSSRNQKWDNSPRKVGIKGMCGCTSVIIADRKGAYMSHFWELRHFKMFEAGRQDEFIPEVIQELEQAIGCGDFDKKRDRHTKVAIYTKALPENGAVRFPKSVDRVKQTLVERIPGLKKKHIAVIPYHSAKGKSEDTSVADGKVIVAYDPAAEEGKAGFDIWAGTIFDGGKRIEPSQNNSPVLSTRWNSDGSESDPGEDSGPDQDDEEGVADTNNGRFLSPFVIHPSQRLTTMGSILSSATEPSEAPSTETRQEPISENPNKYRFPLHEIGQMLDPIAARLAWAQEAIAAGKDPNALEDDARWERNRNRPLHAALDHAGDRDVHNGRDRGHAESLDLIKFLIDQGADPRLRDCLGKQTPAEAARLEAQISPTERSKRFYDEAATILEEAEKTLNEKEKSTGAHESSSSDTRQVECVFCREDKSHNWHYWCYLGTNDERRTFQVTDNEVRKSKDAGLMDSSS
;
A
#
# COMPACT_ATOMS: atom_id res chain seq x y z
N MET A 1 53.33 -54.29 10.75
CA MET A 1 53.57 -52.87 11.05
C MET A 1 52.44 -52.37 11.95
N LEU A 2 52.81 -51.89 13.15
CA LEU A 2 52.09 -51.12 14.19
C LEU A 2 50.63 -51.49 14.56
N LEU A 3 50.31 -52.00 15.77
CA LEU A 3 50.17 -51.35 17.10
C LEU A 3 49.15 -50.20 17.12
N LYS A 4 48.31 -49.96 18.14
CA LYS A 4 47.78 -50.64 19.34
C LYS A 4 46.83 -49.61 20.01
N ARG A 5 45.85 -50.09 20.78
CA ARG A 5 44.98 -49.36 21.75
C ARG A 5 45.72 -48.39 22.69
N LEU A 6 44.96 -47.45 23.28
CA LEU A 6 45.00 -46.85 24.66
C LEU A 6 44.08 -45.59 24.66
N PHE A 7 43.47 -45.00 25.70
CA PHE A 7 42.98 -45.34 27.06
C PHE A 7 42.24 -44.06 27.58
N LEU A 8 41.51 -44.16 28.71
CA LEU A 8 40.79 -43.11 29.46
C LEU A 8 41.53 -41.77 29.72
N ASN A 9 40.78 -40.67 29.91
CA ASN A 9 40.94 -39.78 31.09
C ASN A 9 39.76 -38.80 31.34
N SER A 10 39.48 -38.61 32.63
CA SER A 10 38.47 -37.78 33.27
C SER A 10 38.78 -36.27 33.22
N PHE A 11 37.75 -35.41 33.23
CA PHE A 11 37.88 -34.03 33.73
C PHE A 11 36.59 -33.56 34.44
N VAL A 12 36.82 -32.79 35.50
CA VAL A 12 35.95 -32.44 36.62
C VAL A 12 35.02 -31.27 36.29
N LEU A 13 33.73 -31.37 36.65
CA LEU A 13 32.75 -30.27 36.65
C LEU A 13 32.67 -29.66 38.05
N GLY A 14 33.11 -28.40 38.20
CA GLY A 14 32.96 -27.59 39.40
C GLY A 14 31.69 -26.74 39.34
N LEU A 15 30.68 -27.12 40.13
CA LEU A 15 29.49 -26.33 40.44
C LEU A 15 29.74 -25.52 41.72
N VAL A 16 29.66 -24.18 41.64
CA VAL A 16 29.63 -23.30 42.81
C VAL A 16 28.21 -22.77 42.96
N ALA A 17 27.48 -23.31 43.94
CA ALA A 17 26.22 -22.77 44.45
C ALA A 17 26.52 -22.06 45.78
N ALA A 18 26.25 -20.75 45.85
CA ALA A 18 26.36 -19.98 47.09
C ALA A 18 25.00 -19.90 47.78
N LYS A 19 24.96 -20.49 48.96
CA LYS A 19 23.86 -20.59 49.93
C LYS A 19 23.86 -19.31 50.79
N VAL A 20 22.71 -18.69 51.00
CA VAL A 20 22.55 -17.60 51.98
C VAL A 20 21.48 -17.97 53.01
N SER A 21 21.85 -17.88 54.29
CA SER A 21 20.99 -17.71 55.48
C SER A 21 21.87 -17.83 56.74
N PRO A 22 21.45 -17.40 57.95
CA PRO A 22 20.44 -16.37 58.30
C PRO A 22 20.76 -15.58 59.62
N HIS A 23 19.76 -14.81 60.11
CA HIS A 23 19.57 -14.28 61.49
C HIS A 23 20.40 -13.02 61.90
N GLU A 24 19.94 -12.00 62.64
CA GLU A 24 18.65 -11.61 63.25
C GLU A 24 18.78 -10.19 63.89
N ARG A 25 17.65 -9.45 64.04
CA ARG A 25 17.30 -8.48 65.14
C ARG A 25 18.00 -7.09 65.19
N LEU A 26 17.39 -5.93 65.57
CA LEU A 26 16.09 -5.53 66.15
C LEU A 26 15.88 -3.99 66.00
N ASN A 27 14.59 -3.59 65.90
CA ASN A 27 13.87 -2.41 66.45
C ASN A 27 14.17 -0.93 66.11
N GLY A 28 13.08 -0.22 65.77
CA GLY A 28 12.87 1.21 66.04
C GLY A 28 11.65 1.85 65.37
N ASN A 29 10.47 1.82 66.01
CA ASN A 29 9.24 2.55 65.62
C ASN A 29 9.28 4.02 66.06
N ALA A 30 8.71 4.95 65.27
CA ALA A 30 7.97 6.11 65.80
C ALA A 30 7.04 6.78 64.75
N LEU A 31 5.81 7.03 65.21
CA LEU A 31 4.62 7.64 64.60
C LEU A 31 4.71 9.12 64.23
N ALA A 32 3.80 9.55 63.31
CA ALA A 32 2.98 10.79 63.30
C ALA A 32 3.07 11.55 61.95
N LYS A 33 2.06 12.24 61.40
CA LYS A 33 0.62 12.43 61.64
C LYS A 33 0.06 13.04 60.34
N SER A 34 -1.22 12.84 60.11
CA SER A 34 -2.07 13.52 59.13
C SER A 34 -1.98 15.04 59.23
N ASP A 35 -2.33 15.76 58.16
CA ASP A 35 -3.51 16.65 58.15
C ASP A 35 -3.74 17.27 56.76
N ILE A 36 -4.98 17.13 56.29
CA ILE A 36 -5.59 17.79 55.13
C ILE A 36 -6.33 19.04 55.67
N PRO A 37 -6.45 20.11 54.86
CA PRO A 37 -7.79 20.69 54.74
C PRO A 37 -8.19 21.04 53.30
N LEU A 38 -9.43 20.66 52.99
CA LEU A 38 -10.28 21.14 51.91
C LEU A 38 -10.81 22.54 52.25
N GLU A 39 -11.01 23.40 51.25
CA GLU A 39 -12.27 24.13 51.01
C GLU A 39 -12.26 24.93 49.68
N PRO A 40 -13.44 25.22 49.09
CA PRO A 40 -13.63 25.61 47.69
C PRO A 40 -14.12 27.07 47.51
N ARG A 41 -14.01 27.65 46.30
CA ARG A 41 -14.79 28.85 45.92
C ARG A 41 -15.24 28.87 44.46
N HIS A 42 -16.55 29.08 44.31
CA HIS A 42 -17.33 29.38 43.11
C HIS A 42 -17.10 30.82 42.59
N ALA A 43 -17.21 30.99 41.26
CA ALA A 43 -17.83 32.11 40.51
C ALA A 43 -17.72 31.79 39.00
N GLY A 44 -18.72 31.85 38.11
CA GLY A 44 -20.06 32.42 38.15
C GLY A 44 -20.13 33.77 37.41
N ILE A 45 -20.07 33.80 36.07
CA ILE A 45 -20.41 35.00 35.27
C ILE A 45 -21.21 34.60 34.01
N ASN A 46 -22.42 35.14 33.91
CA ASN A 46 -23.34 35.13 32.77
C ASN A 46 -23.08 36.36 31.87
N PHE A 47 -23.26 36.22 30.55
CA PHE A 47 -23.68 37.33 29.69
C PHE A 47 -24.68 36.85 28.62
N ARG A 48 -25.78 37.58 28.52
CA ARG A 48 -26.92 37.41 27.60
C ARG A 48 -27.01 38.68 26.75
N GLY A 49 -27.19 38.58 25.43
CA GLY A 49 -27.56 39.74 24.63
C GLY A 49 -27.61 39.55 23.10
N VAL A 50 -28.82 39.28 22.59
CA VAL A 50 -29.50 39.90 21.44
C VAL A 50 -28.77 39.97 20.07
N LEU A 51 -29.32 39.28 19.06
CA LEU A 51 -29.89 39.90 17.85
C LEU A 51 -30.63 38.86 16.99
N GLU A 52 -31.95 39.04 16.88
CA GLU A 52 -32.83 38.44 15.87
C GLU A 52 -32.67 39.18 14.54
N SER A 53 -32.72 38.46 13.42
CA SER A 53 -33.21 39.02 12.16
C SER A 53 -33.96 37.94 11.37
N ARG A 54 -35.12 38.36 10.87
CA ARG A 54 -36.16 37.63 10.15
C ARG A 54 -36.40 38.37 8.83
N ALA A 55 -36.45 37.63 7.73
CA ALA A 55 -37.04 37.99 6.43
C ALA A 55 -37.24 36.63 5.70
N GLU A 56 -38.45 36.14 5.34
CA GLU A 56 -39.39 36.62 4.30
C GLU A 56 -38.64 36.96 3.01
N SER A 57 -38.90 36.43 1.81
CA SER A 57 -39.92 35.57 1.17
C SER A 57 -39.22 35.03 -0.12
N ASP A 58 -39.62 33.94 -0.77
CA ASP A 58 -40.60 33.95 -1.87
C ASP A 58 -40.76 32.51 -2.38
N GLU A 59 -42.02 32.14 -2.64
CA GLU A 59 -42.47 30.94 -3.34
C GLU A 59 -42.43 31.21 -4.86
N GLU A 60 -41.82 30.34 -5.65
CA GLU A 60 -42.17 30.17 -7.06
C GLU A 60 -42.17 28.67 -7.40
N ASP A 61 -43.32 28.25 -7.92
CA ASP A 61 -43.68 26.93 -8.38
C ASP A 61 -43.03 26.58 -9.74
N ASP A 62 -43.14 25.29 -10.05
CA ASP A 62 -43.44 24.71 -11.38
C ASP A 62 -42.31 24.13 -12.27
N GLU A 63 -42.50 22.81 -12.47
CA GLU A 63 -42.41 22.03 -13.72
C GLU A 63 -41.14 21.21 -14.02
N ASP A 64 -41.24 19.93 -13.64
CA ASP A 64 -41.11 18.75 -14.50
C ASP A 64 -40.30 18.85 -15.81
N ALA A 65 -39.21 18.08 -15.88
CA ALA A 65 -38.82 17.42 -17.13
C ALA A 65 -38.02 16.13 -16.87
N CYS A 66 -38.64 15.03 -17.30
CA CYS A 66 -38.18 13.66 -17.15
C CYS A 66 -36.85 13.35 -17.86
N LEU A 67 -36.16 12.38 -17.26
CA LEU A 67 -35.03 11.62 -17.79
C LEU A 67 -35.40 10.89 -19.10
N PRO A 68 -34.50 10.80 -20.10
CA PRO A 68 -34.75 10.03 -21.31
C PRO A 68 -34.56 8.53 -21.09
N SER A 69 -35.62 7.75 -21.31
CA SER A 69 -35.56 6.30 -21.54
C SER A 69 -35.21 5.99 -23.01
N PRO A 70 -34.48 4.89 -23.30
CA PRO A 70 -34.08 4.53 -24.64
C PRO A 70 -35.20 3.80 -25.40
N CYS A 71 -35.54 4.28 -26.59
CA CYS A 71 -36.41 3.55 -27.52
C CYS A 71 -35.63 2.41 -28.19
N ARG A 72 -36.05 1.17 -27.92
CA ARG A 72 -35.80 0.00 -28.76
C ARG A 72 -36.68 0.05 -30.02
N GLY A 73 -36.21 -0.64 -31.06
CA GLY A 73 -36.66 -0.53 -32.44
C GLY A 73 -38.15 -0.68 -32.71
N ASP A 74 -38.60 -0.04 -33.79
CA ASP A 74 -39.10 -0.78 -34.94
C ASP A 74 -39.15 0.06 -36.21
N SER A 75 -38.95 -0.64 -37.31
CA SER A 75 -38.90 -0.16 -38.68
C SER A 75 -40.21 0.46 -39.17
N ASN A 76 -40.21 1.77 -39.43
CA ASN A 76 -40.86 2.44 -40.56
C ASN A 76 -41.08 3.93 -40.25
N CYS A 77 -40.27 4.82 -40.82
CA CYS A 77 -40.73 6.18 -41.07
C CYS A 77 -40.23 6.64 -42.44
N ARG A 78 -41.11 6.47 -43.43
CA ARG A 78 -40.92 6.86 -44.83
C ARG A 78 -41.51 8.25 -45.03
N SER A 79 -40.65 9.18 -45.44
CA SER A 79 -40.88 10.35 -46.32
C SER A 79 -42.11 11.25 -46.14
N THR A 80 -41.90 12.57 -46.05
CA THR A 80 -42.31 13.51 -47.13
C THR A 80 -41.75 14.94 -46.98
N THR A 81 -41.31 15.46 -48.14
CA THR A 81 -41.29 16.88 -48.60
C THR A 81 -40.32 17.93 -48.03
N LYS A 82 -39.15 18.00 -48.71
CA LYS A 82 -38.49 19.18 -49.32
C LYS A 82 -39.01 20.60 -48.98
N LYS A 83 -38.11 21.46 -48.47
CA LYS A 83 -37.83 22.79 -49.02
C LYS A 83 -36.35 23.15 -48.84
N LYS A 84 -35.78 23.69 -49.92
CA LYS A 84 -34.35 23.95 -50.17
C LYS A 84 -33.81 25.11 -49.31
N ALA A 85 -32.60 24.96 -48.81
CA ALA A 85 -31.65 26.07 -48.67
C ALA A 85 -30.24 25.60 -49.08
N SER A 86 -29.73 26.31 -50.09
CA SER A 86 -28.38 26.48 -50.62
C SER A 86 -27.21 25.69 -50.04
N ALA A 87 -26.46 25.08 -50.98
CA ALA A 87 -25.18 24.41 -50.82
C ALA A 87 -24.03 25.35 -50.43
N ARG A 88 -23.03 24.81 -49.72
CA ARG A 88 -21.68 24.60 -50.28
C ARG A 88 -20.86 23.67 -49.39
N SER A 89 -20.49 22.54 -49.99
CA SER A 89 -19.40 21.67 -49.55
C SER A 89 -18.10 22.48 -49.50
N VAL A 90 -17.39 22.43 -48.37
CA VAL A 90 -15.99 22.83 -48.33
C VAL A 90 -15.16 21.57 -48.49
N ASP A 91 -14.39 21.58 -49.58
CA ASP A 91 -13.41 20.58 -49.96
C ASP A 91 -12.39 20.32 -48.86
N GLN A 92 -12.14 19.03 -48.65
CA GLN A 92 -11.08 18.47 -47.86
C GLN A 92 -9.76 18.57 -48.67
N ALA A 93 -9.28 19.80 -48.86
CA ALA A 93 -8.02 20.10 -49.54
C ALA A 93 -7.46 21.47 -49.11
N GLN A 94 -7.27 21.69 -47.81
CA GLN A 94 -6.68 22.93 -47.29
C GLN A 94 -5.84 22.76 -46.01
N TYR A 95 -5.24 21.59 -45.79
CA TYR A 95 -4.26 21.34 -44.71
C TYR A 95 -2.90 20.85 -45.23
N ALA A 96 -2.54 21.25 -46.45
CA ALA A 96 -1.23 20.98 -47.04
C ALA A 96 -0.77 22.19 -47.85
N ARG A 97 -0.35 23.25 -47.14
CA ARG A 97 0.54 24.35 -47.57
C ARG A 97 0.41 25.52 -46.59
N SER A 98 1.16 25.45 -45.50
CA SER A 98 1.52 26.62 -44.69
C SER A 98 2.94 26.46 -44.13
N ASP A 99 3.85 25.93 -44.96
CA ASP A 99 5.28 25.76 -44.66
C ASP A 99 6.16 26.90 -45.19
N ASP A 100 5.58 27.92 -45.81
CA ASP A 100 6.34 29.08 -46.27
C ASP A 100 5.85 30.32 -45.53
N LEU A 101 6.78 31.01 -44.85
CA LEU A 101 6.64 32.22 -44.02
C LEU A 101 6.62 32.00 -42.49
N VAL A 102 7.51 31.16 -41.96
CA VAL A 102 8.10 31.44 -40.64
C VAL A 102 9.19 32.49 -40.86
N ASN A 103 8.95 33.70 -40.39
CA ASN A 103 9.88 34.82 -40.44
C ASN A 103 11.24 34.43 -39.80
N GLU A 104 12.34 34.59 -40.54
CA GLU A 104 13.73 34.48 -40.06
C GLU A 104 14.08 35.50 -38.95
N SER A 105 13.14 36.33 -38.49
CA SER A 105 13.32 37.28 -37.38
C SER A 105 12.86 36.77 -36.01
N ASP A 106 12.14 35.64 -35.92
CA ASP A 106 11.74 35.02 -34.63
C ASP A 106 12.76 33.99 -34.10
N THR A 107 13.69 33.54 -34.93
CA THR A 107 14.84 32.74 -34.48
C THR A 107 15.79 33.55 -33.58
N GLY A 108 15.74 34.88 -33.63
CA GLY A 108 16.47 35.76 -32.73
C GLY A 108 15.96 35.75 -31.29
N LEU A 109 14.66 35.51 -31.07
CA LEU A 109 14.07 35.44 -29.72
C LEU A 109 14.14 34.03 -29.12
N LEU A 110 14.07 32.99 -29.96
CA LEU A 110 14.27 31.59 -29.54
C LEU A 110 15.72 31.27 -29.19
N ASN A 111 16.69 31.96 -29.78
CA ASN A 111 18.10 31.88 -29.39
C ASN A 111 18.42 32.55 -28.04
N LEU A 112 17.47 33.32 -27.47
CA LEU A 112 17.67 34.13 -26.26
C LEU A 112 17.27 33.43 -24.96
N LEU A 113 16.80 32.18 -25.00
CA LEU A 113 16.55 31.36 -23.81
C LEU A 113 17.13 29.95 -23.99
N LYS A 114 18.40 29.86 -24.39
CA LYS A 114 19.21 28.68 -24.08
C LYS A 114 19.28 28.58 -22.56
N ARG A 115 18.59 27.60 -22.00
CA ARG A 115 18.53 27.36 -20.56
C ARG A 115 19.02 25.96 -20.29
N ASP A 116 19.84 25.79 -19.27
CA ASP A 116 20.20 24.46 -18.80
C ASP A 116 18.94 23.75 -18.27
N ILE A 117 18.95 22.42 -18.27
CA ILE A 117 17.94 21.66 -17.52
C ILE A 117 18.00 22.15 -16.07
N ASP A 118 16.82 22.41 -15.49
CA ASP A 118 16.70 22.77 -14.09
C ASP A 118 17.44 21.73 -13.22
N ARG A 119 18.46 22.21 -12.49
CA ARG A 119 19.41 21.40 -11.74
C ARG A 119 19.80 22.09 -10.43
N PRO A 120 20.20 21.33 -9.39
CA PRO A 120 20.72 21.89 -8.17
C PRO A 120 22.04 22.65 -8.39
N GLU A 121 22.27 23.68 -7.58
CA GLU A 121 23.60 24.25 -7.38
C GLU A 121 24.51 23.23 -6.67
N GLU A 122 25.83 23.42 -6.76
CA GLU A 122 26.80 22.55 -6.08
C GLU A 122 26.54 22.52 -4.57
N GLY A 123 26.31 21.33 -4.03
CA GLY A 123 25.94 21.07 -2.64
C GLY A 123 24.51 21.49 -2.27
N GLY A 124 23.74 22.02 -3.23
CA GLY A 124 22.41 22.59 -3.06
C GLY A 124 21.25 21.62 -3.33
N ILE A 125 21.49 20.31 -3.38
CA ILE A 125 20.45 19.34 -3.76
C ILE A 125 19.23 19.37 -2.82
N ASP A 126 19.43 19.54 -1.52
CA ASP A 126 18.33 19.59 -0.53
C ASP A 126 17.42 20.80 -0.80
N ALA A 127 18.03 21.98 -0.97
CA ALA A 127 17.31 23.21 -1.29
C ALA A 127 16.59 23.11 -2.64
N TRP A 128 17.25 22.50 -3.65
CA TRP A 128 16.66 22.28 -4.96
C TRP A 128 15.44 21.37 -4.87
N PHE A 129 15.56 20.17 -4.26
CA PHE A 129 14.43 19.24 -4.08
C PHE A 129 13.27 19.90 -3.34
N SER A 130 13.54 20.63 -2.26
CA SER A 130 12.54 21.37 -1.49
C SER A 130 11.74 22.34 -2.37
N SER A 131 12.41 23.03 -3.29
CA SER A 131 11.77 23.98 -4.20
C SER A 131 10.96 23.37 -5.35
N GLN A 132 11.06 22.05 -5.59
CA GLN A 132 10.41 21.42 -6.75
C GLN A 132 8.95 21.02 -6.52
N TRP A 133 8.59 20.62 -5.30
CA TRP A 133 7.33 19.89 -5.06
C TRP A 133 6.05 20.74 -5.25
N ASP A 134 6.13 22.05 -5.07
CA ASP A 134 4.99 22.97 -5.18
C ASP A 134 4.88 23.64 -6.56
N ARG A 135 5.67 23.18 -7.55
CA ARG A 135 5.70 23.79 -8.88
C ARG A 135 4.65 23.19 -9.81
N ASP A 136 4.08 24.02 -10.68
CA ASP A 136 3.09 23.60 -11.69
C ASP A 136 3.65 22.64 -12.76
N ASP A 137 4.98 22.63 -12.95
CA ASP A 137 5.68 21.73 -13.89
C ASP A 137 6.04 20.37 -13.26
N MET A 138 5.74 20.16 -11.97
CA MET A 138 6.06 18.96 -11.21
C MET A 138 4.86 18.00 -11.10
N THR A 139 5.06 16.75 -11.50
CA THR A 139 4.09 15.67 -11.30
C THR A 139 4.59 14.70 -10.25
N GLU A 140 3.88 14.60 -9.13
CA GLU A 140 4.21 13.66 -8.07
C GLU A 140 3.66 12.25 -8.37
N VAL A 141 4.50 11.24 -8.16
CA VAL A 141 4.08 9.84 -8.04
C VAL A 141 3.54 9.66 -6.60
N PRO A 142 2.23 9.49 -6.42
CA PRO A 142 1.64 9.50 -5.07
C PRO A 142 2.12 8.29 -4.27
N LEU A 143 2.36 8.43 -2.97
CA LEU A 143 2.42 7.27 -2.09
C LEU A 143 0.99 6.89 -1.71
N GLU A 144 0.37 5.98 -2.48
CA GLU A 144 -0.93 5.40 -2.12
C GLU A 144 -0.76 4.39 -0.99
N ASP A 145 -1.74 4.30 -0.10
CA ASP A 145 -1.77 3.53 1.17
C ASP A 145 -1.29 2.07 1.01
N GLU A 146 0.03 1.88 0.96
CA GLU A 146 0.74 0.61 1.13
C GLU A 146 0.62 -0.44 0.02
N ARG A 147 0.16 -0.08 -1.18
CA ARG A 147 0.08 -1.03 -2.30
C ARG A 147 1.19 -0.77 -3.29
N GLN A 148 0.98 0.13 -4.22
CA GLN A 148 1.98 0.53 -5.20
C GLN A 148 1.36 1.65 -6.01
N SER A 149 2.19 2.46 -6.64
CA SER A 149 1.70 3.49 -7.53
C SER A 149 2.66 3.69 -8.67
N SER A 150 2.15 4.27 -9.75
CA SER A 150 3.00 4.68 -10.85
C SER A 150 2.41 5.86 -11.61
N ARG A 151 3.28 6.56 -12.34
CA ARG A 151 2.90 7.61 -13.27
C ARG A 151 3.65 7.46 -14.58
N ASN A 152 2.91 7.65 -15.66
CA ASN A 152 3.43 7.87 -17.00
C ASN A 152 3.25 9.35 -17.33
N GLN A 153 4.35 10.07 -17.49
CA GLN A 153 4.37 11.49 -17.85
C GLN A 153 4.88 11.64 -19.28
N LYS A 154 4.06 12.22 -20.17
CA LYS A 154 4.54 12.65 -21.49
C LYS A 154 5.18 14.03 -21.39
N TRP A 155 6.19 14.28 -22.21
CA TRP A 155 6.88 15.57 -22.21
C TRP A 155 6.10 16.65 -22.97
N ASP A 156 5.39 16.26 -24.02
CA ASP A 156 4.62 17.15 -24.91
C ASP A 156 5.43 18.39 -25.35
N ASN A 157 6.74 18.21 -25.54
CA ASN A 157 7.71 19.25 -25.89
C ASN A 157 7.67 20.49 -24.97
N SER A 158 7.40 20.27 -23.67
CA SER A 158 7.35 21.30 -22.64
C SER A 158 8.28 20.94 -21.46
N PRO A 159 8.92 21.91 -20.78
CA PRO A 159 9.66 21.61 -19.57
C PRO A 159 8.74 20.96 -18.54
N ARG A 160 9.13 19.79 -18.04
CA ARG A 160 8.33 18.97 -17.12
C ARG A 160 9.22 18.24 -16.14
N LYS A 161 8.67 17.97 -14.97
CA LYS A 161 9.30 17.14 -13.96
C LYS A 161 8.32 16.07 -13.51
N VAL A 162 8.84 14.88 -13.24
CA VAL A 162 8.13 13.83 -12.52
C VAL A 162 9.02 13.36 -11.39
N GLY A 163 8.46 13.12 -10.21
CA GLY A 163 9.26 12.63 -9.12
C GLY A 163 8.47 11.97 -8.03
N ILE A 164 9.25 11.36 -7.14
CA ILE A 164 8.79 10.51 -6.08
C ILE A 164 9.48 10.91 -4.78
N LYS A 165 8.71 10.92 -3.70
CA LYS A 165 9.17 11.14 -2.32
C LYS A 165 8.68 9.99 -1.44
N GLY A 166 9.11 9.97 -0.18
CA GLY A 166 8.70 8.91 0.74
C GLY A 166 9.37 7.56 0.48
N MET A 167 10.50 7.51 -0.23
CA MET A 167 11.24 6.26 -0.43
C MET A 167 11.89 5.82 0.88
N CYS A 168 11.18 5.05 1.70
CA CYS A 168 11.67 4.48 2.97
C CYS A 168 11.45 2.97 3.07
N GLY A 169 12.12 2.20 2.20
CA GLY A 169 11.84 0.76 2.07
C GLY A 169 10.96 0.44 0.87
N CYS A 170 11.01 1.30 -0.13
CA CYS A 170 10.37 1.13 -1.41
C CYS A 170 11.42 1.00 -2.52
N THR A 171 11.04 0.39 -3.63
CA THR A 171 11.82 0.36 -4.87
C THR A 171 11.03 1.06 -5.97
N SER A 172 11.71 1.92 -6.74
CA SER A 172 11.14 2.63 -7.89
C SER A 172 11.82 2.18 -9.17
N VAL A 173 11.03 1.85 -10.18
CA VAL A 173 11.50 1.65 -11.56
C VAL A 173 11.27 2.94 -12.32
N ILE A 174 12.34 3.44 -12.95
CA ILE A 174 12.34 4.72 -13.66
C ILE A 174 12.77 4.43 -15.10
N ILE A 175 11.93 4.83 -16.05
CA ILE A 175 12.22 4.73 -17.48
C ILE A 175 12.00 6.12 -18.06
N ALA A 176 12.96 6.64 -18.82
CA ALA A 176 12.82 7.93 -19.49
C ALA A 176 13.40 7.87 -20.90
N ASP A 177 12.69 8.47 -21.85
CA ASP A 177 13.09 8.57 -23.26
C ASP A 177 12.67 9.94 -23.84
N ARG A 178 12.64 10.07 -25.18
CA ARG A 178 12.25 11.32 -25.84
C ARG A 178 10.75 11.63 -25.78
N LYS A 179 9.91 10.65 -25.49
CA LYS A 179 8.44 10.79 -25.45
C LYS A 179 7.96 11.14 -24.05
N GLY A 180 8.59 10.57 -23.03
CA GLY A 180 8.13 10.70 -21.64
C GLY A 180 9.02 10.03 -20.61
N ALA A 181 8.50 9.95 -19.39
CA ALA A 181 9.02 9.10 -18.34
C ALA A 181 7.92 8.29 -17.65
N TYR A 182 8.30 7.11 -17.20
CA TYR A 182 7.58 6.28 -16.28
C TYR A 182 8.33 6.22 -14.95
N MET A 183 7.60 6.35 -13.84
CA MET A 183 8.13 6.15 -12.49
C MET A 183 7.14 5.33 -11.67
N SER A 184 7.64 4.33 -10.94
CA SER A 184 6.83 3.52 -10.02
C SER A 184 7.21 3.69 -8.55
N HIS A 185 6.38 3.21 -7.64
CA HIS A 185 6.59 3.17 -6.21
C HIS A 185 6.14 1.81 -5.68
N PHE A 186 7.07 0.87 -5.48
CA PHE A 186 6.77 -0.48 -4.99
C PHE A 186 7.23 -0.67 -3.55
N TRP A 187 6.36 -1.13 -2.65
CA TRP A 187 6.75 -1.37 -1.26
C TRP A 187 7.52 -2.70 -1.11
N GLU A 188 8.78 -2.64 -0.66
CA GLU A 188 9.65 -3.82 -0.67
C GLU A 188 9.24 -4.88 0.35
N LEU A 189 8.81 -4.46 1.54
CA LEU A 189 8.48 -5.43 2.61
C LEU A 189 7.29 -6.30 2.25
N ARG A 190 6.36 -5.77 1.45
CA ARG A 190 5.20 -6.50 0.96
C ARG A 190 5.57 -7.38 -0.23
N HIS A 191 6.16 -6.81 -1.27
CA HIS A 191 6.34 -7.55 -2.53
C HIS A 191 7.71 -8.24 -2.64
N PHE A 192 8.78 -7.54 -2.27
CA PHE A 192 10.15 -8.01 -2.52
C PHE A 192 10.58 -9.04 -1.47
N LYS A 193 10.27 -8.82 -0.19
CA LYS A 193 10.57 -9.76 0.90
C LYS A 193 9.88 -11.11 0.67
N MET A 194 8.62 -11.09 0.22
CA MET A 194 7.86 -12.31 -0.07
C MET A 194 8.50 -13.08 -1.22
N PHE A 195 8.88 -12.40 -2.30
CA PHE A 195 9.59 -13.04 -3.41
C PHE A 195 10.89 -13.71 -2.98
N GLU A 196 11.71 -13.03 -2.17
CA GLU A 196 12.97 -13.61 -1.67
C GLU A 196 12.76 -14.81 -0.73
N ALA A 197 11.61 -14.85 -0.03
CA ALA A 197 11.18 -15.99 0.75
C ALA A 197 10.61 -17.15 -0.10
N GLY A 198 10.62 -17.03 -1.44
CA GLY A 198 10.13 -18.05 -2.38
C GLY A 198 8.64 -17.91 -2.75
N ARG A 199 7.97 -16.85 -2.30
CA ARG A 199 6.56 -16.57 -2.58
C ARG A 199 6.41 -15.67 -3.79
N GLN A 200 6.32 -16.28 -4.98
CA GLN A 200 6.20 -15.56 -6.25
C GLN A 200 4.78 -15.04 -6.53
N ASP A 201 3.80 -15.57 -5.81
CA ASP A 201 2.36 -15.33 -5.93
C ASP A 201 1.95 -13.87 -5.65
N GLU A 202 2.67 -13.15 -4.79
CA GLU A 202 2.37 -11.73 -4.48
C GLU A 202 3.25 -10.75 -5.27
N PHE A 203 4.44 -11.18 -5.70
CA PHE A 203 5.37 -10.32 -6.44
C PHE A 203 5.02 -10.19 -7.92
N ILE A 204 4.56 -11.27 -8.55
CA ILE A 204 4.27 -11.28 -9.98
C ILE A 204 3.05 -10.39 -10.31
N PRO A 205 1.87 -10.54 -9.66
CA PRO A 205 0.70 -9.74 -10.03
C PRO A 205 0.87 -8.26 -9.68
N GLU A 206 1.53 -7.95 -8.57
CA GLU A 206 1.62 -6.57 -8.11
C GLU A 206 2.78 -5.86 -8.83
N VAL A 207 4.00 -6.38 -8.78
CA VAL A 207 5.16 -5.67 -9.35
C VAL A 207 5.33 -5.93 -10.85
N ILE A 208 5.29 -7.20 -11.27
CA ILE A 208 5.62 -7.56 -12.66
C ILE A 208 4.49 -7.19 -13.61
N GLN A 209 3.24 -7.52 -13.29
CA GLN A 209 2.11 -7.22 -14.18
C GLN A 209 1.88 -5.70 -14.31
N GLU A 210 2.00 -4.92 -13.23
CA GLU A 210 1.93 -3.46 -13.32
C GLU A 210 3.03 -2.92 -14.24
N LEU A 211 4.26 -3.40 -14.06
CA LEU A 211 5.38 -2.98 -14.88
C LEU A 211 5.18 -3.35 -16.36
N GLU A 212 4.68 -4.53 -16.65
CA GLU A 212 4.35 -4.97 -18.02
C GLU A 212 3.27 -4.10 -18.64
N GLN A 213 2.22 -3.78 -17.89
CA GLN A 213 1.15 -2.89 -18.34
C GLN A 213 1.69 -1.49 -18.62
N ALA A 214 2.50 -0.95 -17.71
CA ALA A 214 3.08 0.38 -17.86
C ALA A 214 4.02 0.48 -19.07
N ILE A 215 4.90 -0.50 -19.26
CA ILE A 215 5.81 -0.56 -20.42
C ILE A 215 4.99 -0.65 -21.72
N GLY A 216 3.95 -1.49 -21.74
CA GLY A 216 3.05 -1.64 -22.89
C GLY A 216 2.33 -0.33 -23.24
N CYS A 217 1.90 0.44 -22.24
CA CYS A 217 1.27 1.74 -22.46
C CYS A 217 2.26 2.85 -22.85
N GLY A 218 3.52 2.78 -22.39
CA GLY A 218 4.54 3.79 -22.65
C GLY A 218 5.19 3.71 -24.03
N ASP A 219 5.10 2.56 -24.72
CA ASP A 219 5.74 2.31 -26.02
C ASP A 219 7.26 2.62 -25.99
N PHE A 220 7.91 2.19 -24.90
CA PHE A 220 9.36 2.29 -24.72
C PHE A 220 10.08 1.27 -25.60
N ASP A 221 11.01 1.72 -26.42
CA ASP A 221 11.77 0.88 -27.34
C ASP A 221 13.19 1.41 -27.46
N LYS A 222 14.16 0.72 -26.86
CA LYS A 222 15.57 1.14 -26.90
C LYS A 222 16.22 0.92 -28.27
N LYS A 223 15.69 0.00 -29.09
CA LYS A 223 16.13 -0.19 -30.49
C LYS A 223 15.73 1.00 -31.36
N ARG A 224 14.55 1.58 -31.13
CA ARG A 224 14.07 2.78 -31.84
C ARG A 224 14.57 4.08 -31.21
N ASP A 225 14.78 4.08 -29.90
CA ASP A 225 15.24 5.22 -29.15
C ASP A 225 16.43 4.85 -28.24
N ARG A 226 17.63 5.06 -28.77
CA ARG A 226 18.88 4.82 -28.04
C ARG A 226 19.00 5.65 -26.76
N HIS A 227 18.30 6.79 -26.69
CA HIS A 227 18.28 7.70 -25.54
C HIS A 227 17.45 7.17 -24.37
N THR A 228 16.72 6.06 -24.56
CA THR A 228 16.02 5.38 -23.46
C THR A 228 17.00 5.01 -22.35
N LYS A 229 16.79 5.60 -21.17
CA LYS A 229 17.51 5.33 -19.92
C LYS A 229 16.58 4.62 -18.95
N VAL A 230 17.14 3.65 -18.22
CA VAL A 230 16.40 2.86 -17.23
C VAL A 230 17.20 2.80 -15.94
N ALA A 231 16.54 3.12 -14.83
CA ALA A 231 17.09 3.02 -13.49
C ALA A 231 16.15 2.27 -12.53
N ILE A 232 16.74 1.59 -11.55
CA ILE A 232 16.03 1.00 -10.42
C ILE A 232 16.58 1.65 -9.15
N TYR A 233 15.79 2.53 -8.53
CA TYR A 233 16.13 3.18 -7.26
C TYR A 233 15.61 2.32 -6.11
N THR A 234 16.51 1.65 -5.38
CA THR A 234 16.16 0.56 -4.45
C THR A 234 16.92 0.66 -3.13
N LYS A 235 16.33 0.15 -2.04
CA LYS A 235 16.93 0.30 -0.71
C LYS A 235 18.22 -0.52 -0.59
N ALA A 236 19.19 0.10 0.04
CA ALA A 236 20.48 -0.47 0.37
C ALA A 236 20.58 -0.79 1.86
N LEU A 237 21.41 -1.80 2.16
CA LEU A 237 21.88 -2.09 3.50
C LEU A 237 22.82 -0.96 3.96
N PRO A 238 22.58 -0.34 5.13
CA PRO A 238 23.38 0.79 5.61
C PRO A 238 24.87 0.49 5.74
N GLU A 239 25.22 -0.76 6.00
CA GLU A 239 26.58 -1.19 6.36
C GLU A 239 27.55 -1.20 5.18
N ASN A 240 27.04 -1.53 3.98
CA ASN A 240 27.88 -1.78 2.82
C ASN A 240 27.30 -1.27 1.49
N GLY A 241 26.11 -0.64 1.52
CA GLY A 241 25.43 -0.16 0.31
C GLY A 241 24.90 -1.27 -0.61
N ALA A 242 24.94 -2.53 -0.18
CA ALA A 242 24.41 -3.63 -0.98
C ALA A 242 22.89 -3.51 -1.10
N VAL A 243 22.36 -3.84 -2.27
CA VAL A 243 20.91 -3.90 -2.51
C VAL A 243 20.26 -4.87 -1.52
N ARG A 244 19.17 -4.45 -0.88
CA ARG A 244 18.51 -5.22 0.17
C ARG A 244 17.87 -6.51 -0.34
N PHE A 245 17.28 -6.48 -1.53
CA PHE A 245 16.56 -7.60 -2.15
C PHE A 245 17.08 -7.88 -3.57
N PRO A 246 18.32 -8.39 -3.72
CA PRO A 246 18.97 -8.52 -5.02
C PRO A 246 18.24 -9.47 -5.99
N LYS A 247 17.57 -10.52 -5.50
CA LYS A 247 16.85 -11.46 -6.39
C LYS A 247 15.63 -10.81 -7.01
N SER A 248 14.89 -10.06 -6.21
CA SER A 248 13.70 -9.32 -6.67
C SER A 248 14.10 -8.23 -7.67
N VAL A 249 15.19 -7.52 -7.42
CA VAL A 249 15.74 -6.52 -8.36
C VAL A 249 16.21 -7.18 -9.66
N ASP A 250 16.89 -8.33 -9.62
CA ASP A 250 17.28 -9.02 -10.85
C ASP A 250 16.05 -9.52 -11.64
N ARG A 251 14.99 -9.96 -10.95
CA ARG A 251 13.73 -10.31 -11.62
C ARG A 251 13.09 -9.11 -12.31
N VAL A 252 13.07 -7.93 -11.68
CA VAL A 252 12.63 -6.67 -12.32
C VAL A 252 13.48 -6.35 -13.55
N LYS A 253 14.82 -6.46 -13.45
CA LYS A 253 15.73 -6.26 -14.60
C LYS A 253 15.42 -7.20 -15.75
N GLN A 254 15.16 -8.47 -15.43
CA GLN A 254 14.82 -9.49 -16.42
C GLN A 254 13.52 -9.14 -17.15
N THR A 255 12.47 -8.77 -16.42
CA THR A 255 11.20 -8.31 -17.01
C THR A 255 11.39 -7.09 -17.90
N LEU A 256 12.18 -6.10 -17.48
CA LEU A 256 12.48 -4.92 -18.30
C LEU A 256 13.15 -5.29 -19.63
N VAL A 257 14.13 -6.21 -19.59
CA VAL A 257 14.81 -6.71 -20.79
C VAL A 257 13.87 -7.49 -21.71
N GLU A 258 12.98 -8.29 -21.15
CA GLU A 258 11.99 -9.07 -21.92
C GLU A 258 10.96 -8.17 -22.60
N ARG A 259 10.63 -7.02 -22.01
CA ARG A 259 9.53 -6.15 -22.45
C ARG A 259 9.97 -4.92 -23.24
N ILE A 260 11.19 -4.41 -23.07
CA ILE A 260 11.69 -3.23 -23.78
C ILE A 260 12.67 -3.69 -24.89
N PRO A 261 12.28 -3.63 -26.18
CA PRO A 261 13.14 -4.07 -27.27
C PRO A 261 14.49 -3.37 -27.27
N GLY A 262 15.58 -4.14 -27.40
CA GLY A 262 16.95 -3.61 -27.42
C GLY A 262 17.55 -3.27 -26.05
N LEU A 263 16.78 -3.39 -24.96
CA LEU A 263 17.33 -3.25 -23.62
C LEU A 263 18.14 -4.51 -23.24
N LYS A 264 19.32 -4.31 -22.68
CA LYS A 264 20.19 -5.37 -22.13
C LYS A 264 20.34 -5.10 -20.63
N LYS A 265 20.62 -6.12 -19.80
CA LYS A 265 20.77 -5.94 -18.34
C LYS A 265 21.84 -4.88 -17.98
N LYS A 266 22.90 -4.74 -18.79
CA LYS A 266 23.95 -3.72 -18.63
C LYS A 266 23.48 -2.26 -18.85
N HIS A 267 22.33 -2.07 -19.50
CA HIS A 267 21.75 -0.75 -19.74
C HIS A 267 20.90 -0.25 -18.56
N ILE A 268 20.63 -1.10 -17.56
CA ILE A 268 19.78 -0.77 -16.41
C ILE A 268 20.68 -0.39 -15.23
N ALA A 269 20.64 0.88 -14.83
CA ALA A 269 21.34 1.35 -13.65
C ALA A 269 20.60 0.89 -12.39
N VAL A 270 21.31 0.33 -11.41
CA VAL A 270 20.74 0.05 -10.08
C VAL A 270 21.32 1.09 -9.13
N ILE A 271 20.45 1.91 -8.55
CA ILE A 271 20.80 3.05 -7.72
C ILE A 271 20.42 2.72 -6.27
N PRO A 272 21.33 2.12 -5.49
CA PRO A 272 21.13 1.86 -4.06
C PRO A 272 20.97 3.17 -3.28
N TYR A 273 19.99 3.21 -2.37
CA TYR A 273 19.78 4.36 -1.47
C TYR A 273 19.54 3.95 -0.03
N HIS A 274 19.74 4.89 0.90
CA HIS A 274 19.35 4.71 2.29
C HIS A 274 18.65 5.97 2.78
N SER A 275 17.42 5.82 3.26
CA SER A 275 16.67 6.90 3.90
C SER A 275 15.86 6.37 5.07
N ALA A 276 15.80 7.19 6.13
CA ALA A 276 14.92 6.98 7.26
C ALA A 276 13.53 7.53 6.93
N LYS A 277 12.46 6.90 7.46
CA LYS A 277 11.07 7.29 7.17
C LYS A 277 10.80 8.79 7.34
N GLY A 278 11.25 9.37 8.47
CA GLY A 278 11.07 10.80 8.71
C GLY A 278 11.76 11.70 7.67
N LYS A 279 12.94 11.30 7.16
CA LYS A 279 13.66 12.07 6.14
C LYS A 279 13.09 11.89 4.73
N SER A 280 12.60 10.70 4.41
CA SER A 280 12.01 10.44 3.09
C SER A 280 10.75 11.25 2.84
N GLU A 281 9.96 11.49 3.90
CA GLU A 281 8.72 12.28 3.86
C GLU A 281 8.97 13.79 4.01
N ASP A 282 10.03 14.19 4.70
CA ASP A 282 10.43 15.59 4.87
C ASP A 282 10.86 16.21 3.54
N THR A 283 10.06 17.14 3.00
CA THR A 283 10.33 17.80 1.72
C THR A 283 11.55 18.72 1.74
N SER A 284 12.06 19.09 2.92
CA SER A 284 13.21 19.99 3.05
C SER A 284 14.57 19.32 2.80
N VAL A 285 14.61 17.99 2.73
CA VAL A 285 15.82 17.20 2.45
C VAL A 285 15.62 16.31 1.23
N ALA A 286 16.67 16.04 0.47
CA ALA A 286 16.62 15.19 -0.72
C ALA A 286 16.58 13.69 -0.39
N ASP A 287 16.92 13.30 0.85
CA ASP A 287 16.98 11.91 1.29
C ASP A 287 15.70 11.13 0.91
N GLY A 288 15.84 10.00 0.21
CA GLY A 288 14.71 9.16 -0.21
C GLY A 288 13.79 9.80 -1.27
N LYS A 289 14.34 10.64 -2.15
CA LYS A 289 13.61 11.31 -3.24
C LYS A 289 14.34 11.18 -4.57
N VAL A 290 13.58 11.13 -5.65
CA VAL A 290 14.09 11.11 -7.03
C VAL A 290 13.22 12.00 -7.91
N ILE A 291 13.85 12.77 -8.81
CA ILE A 291 13.18 13.63 -9.79
C ILE A 291 13.80 13.38 -11.17
N VAL A 292 12.96 13.19 -12.18
CA VAL A 292 13.32 13.28 -13.59
C VAL A 292 12.92 14.67 -14.07
N ALA A 293 13.90 15.47 -14.49
CA ALA A 293 13.69 16.81 -15.02
C ALA A 293 13.96 16.81 -16.53
N TYR A 294 12.99 17.25 -17.33
CA TYR A 294 13.06 17.34 -18.78
C TYR A 294 12.98 18.80 -19.23
N ASP A 295 13.79 19.17 -20.23
CA ASP A 295 13.68 20.43 -20.96
C ASP A 295 13.81 20.18 -22.48
N PRO A 296 12.87 20.66 -23.32
CA PRO A 296 12.92 20.52 -24.77
C PRO A 296 14.02 21.38 -25.44
N ALA A 297 14.61 22.33 -24.73
CA ALA A 297 15.59 23.28 -25.24
C ALA A 297 16.80 23.44 -24.28
N ALA A 298 17.23 22.34 -23.67
CA ALA A 298 18.45 22.27 -22.85
C ALA A 298 19.72 22.62 -23.67
N GLU A 299 20.84 22.91 -22.98
CA GLU A 299 22.22 22.93 -23.50
C GLU A 299 22.36 23.14 -25.02
N GLU A 300 22.44 24.40 -25.44
CA GLU A 300 22.56 24.79 -26.86
C GLU A 300 21.33 24.50 -27.73
N GLY A 301 20.16 24.26 -27.15
CA GLY A 301 18.90 24.00 -27.85
C GLY A 301 18.62 22.51 -28.12
N LYS A 302 19.37 21.62 -27.45
CA LYS A 302 19.16 20.18 -27.45
C LYS A 302 18.11 19.81 -26.41
N ALA A 303 17.12 19.01 -26.78
CA ALA A 303 16.22 18.45 -25.79
C ALA A 303 16.97 17.44 -24.91
N GLY A 304 16.54 17.29 -23.65
CA GLY A 304 17.21 16.38 -22.74
C GLY A 304 16.44 16.16 -21.45
N PHE A 305 16.86 15.15 -20.71
CA PHE A 305 16.45 14.96 -19.32
C PHE A 305 17.62 14.58 -18.42
N ASP A 306 17.48 14.90 -17.15
CA ASP A 306 18.36 14.50 -16.06
C ASP A 306 17.56 13.78 -14.97
N ILE A 307 18.13 12.69 -14.44
CA ILE A 307 17.58 11.95 -13.31
C ILE A 307 18.41 12.28 -12.08
N TRP A 308 17.80 12.92 -11.09
CA TRP A 308 18.41 13.34 -9.82
C TRP A 308 17.87 12.47 -8.69
N ALA A 309 18.77 11.92 -7.87
CA ALA A 309 18.41 11.17 -6.66
C ALA A 309 19.08 11.82 -5.46
N GLY A 310 18.38 11.97 -4.33
CA GLY A 310 18.95 12.64 -3.17
C GLY A 310 20.10 11.86 -2.52
N THR A 311 19.81 10.65 -2.05
CA THR A 311 20.83 9.75 -1.50
C THR A 311 21.19 8.67 -2.50
N ILE A 312 22.48 8.43 -2.68
CA ILE A 312 23.03 7.33 -3.48
C ILE A 312 24.20 6.65 -2.75
N PHE A 313 24.53 5.43 -3.14
CA PHE A 313 25.79 4.79 -2.76
C PHE A 313 26.71 4.66 -3.98
N ASP A 314 27.98 4.98 -3.79
CA ASP A 314 29.05 4.77 -4.77
C ASP A 314 30.17 3.93 -4.13
N GLY A 315 30.52 2.81 -4.75
CA GLY A 315 31.51 1.86 -4.22
C GLY A 315 31.21 1.38 -2.79
N GLY A 316 29.93 1.27 -2.42
CA GLY A 316 29.48 0.89 -1.07
C GLY A 316 29.54 2.01 -0.02
N LYS A 317 29.98 3.21 -0.40
CA LYS A 317 29.97 4.40 0.46
C LYS A 317 28.73 5.23 0.17
N ARG A 318 28.00 5.62 1.22
CA ARG A 318 26.91 6.59 1.11
C ARG A 318 27.48 7.95 0.70
N ILE A 319 26.91 8.53 -0.36
CA ILE A 319 27.10 9.94 -0.71
C ILE A 319 25.97 10.71 -0.05
N GLU A 320 26.33 11.65 0.82
CA GLU A 320 25.33 12.52 1.45
C GLU A 320 24.77 13.51 0.41
N PRO A 321 23.50 13.94 0.53
CA PRO A 321 22.89 14.88 -0.40
C PRO A 321 23.76 16.11 -0.68
N SER A 322 24.34 16.73 0.34
CA SER A 322 25.23 17.90 0.20
C SER A 322 26.51 17.66 -0.61
N GLN A 323 26.84 16.40 -0.92
CA GLN A 323 27.97 16.00 -1.74
C GLN A 323 27.55 15.52 -3.13
N ASN A 324 26.25 15.41 -3.38
CA ASN A 324 25.71 14.92 -4.63
C ASN A 324 25.44 16.08 -5.60
N ASN A 325 26.34 16.23 -6.58
CA ASN A 325 26.37 17.35 -7.50
C ASN A 325 26.09 16.96 -8.95
N SER A 326 25.75 15.70 -9.20
CA SER A 326 25.61 15.17 -10.56
C SER A 326 24.32 14.35 -10.72
N PRO A 327 23.68 14.41 -11.90
CA PRO A 327 22.57 13.52 -12.18
C PRO A 327 23.07 12.08 -12.24
N VAL A 328 22.24 11.15 -11.77
CA VAL A 328 22.58 9.72 -11.78
C VAL A 328 22.53 9.14 -13.20
N LEU A 329 21.66 9.70 -14.03
CA LEU A 329 21.59 9.44 -15.47
C LEU A 329 21.21 10.74 -16.18
N SER A 330 21.78 10.96 -17.36
CA SER A 330 21.43 12.08 -18.23
C SER A 330 21.41 11.64 -19.69
N THR A 331 20.68 12.38 -20.51
CA THR A 331 20.80 12.29 -21.97
C THR A 331 20.38 13.60 -22.64
N ARG A 332 20.91 13.83 -23.84
CA ARG A 332 20.65 14.98 -24.71
C ARG A 332 20.45 14.50 -26.14
N TRP A 333 19.65 15.21 -26.93
CA TRP A 333 19.44 14.95 -28.36
C TRP A 333 19.03 16.23 -29.08
N ASN A 334 19.26 16.32 -30.40
CA ASN A 334 18.80 17.48 -31.16
C ASN A 334 17.27 17.48 -31.26
N SER A 335 16.67 18.66 -31.22
CA SER A 335 15.22 18.85 -31.28
C SER A 335 14.57 18.35 -32.57
N ASP A 336 15.32 18.28 -33.68
CA ASP A 336 14.89 17.67 -34.95
C ASP A 336 14.96 16.13 -34.95
N GLY A 337 15.35 15.52 -33.82
CA GLY A 337 15.54 14.08 -33.68
C GLY A 337 16.82 13.57 -34.36
N SER A 338 17.64 14.44 -34.95
CA SER A 338 18.94 14.08 -35.50
C SER A 338 19.94 13.83 -34.38
N GLU A 339 20.87 12.91 -34.63
CA GLU A 339 21.90 12.58 -33.67
C GLU A 339 23.00 13.66 -33.69
N SER A 340 23.15 14.43 -32.61
CA SER A 340 24.43 15.05 -32.30
C SER A 340 25.18 14.13 -31.35
N ASP A 341 25.91 13.15 -31.86
CA ASP A 341 27.06 12.68 -31.07
C ASP A 341 28.27 12.39 -31.95
N PRO A 342 29.34 13.19 -31.83
CA PRO A 342 30.63 12.88 -32.39
C PRO A 342 31.38 11.90 -31.46
N GLY A 343 31.19 10.59 -31.66
CA GLY A 343 32.24 9.62 -31.32
C GLY A 343 32.04 8.67 -30.14
N GLU A 344 30.84 8.11 -29.93
CA GLU A 344 30.79 6.78 -29.31
C GLU A 344 31.26 5.74 -30.35
N ASP A 345 32.48 5.24 -30.11
CA ASP A 345 33.16 4.18 -30.86
C ASP A 345 32.23 2.97 -31.05
N SER A 346 31.63 2.89 -32.24
CA SER A 346 30.86 1.74 -32.70
C SER A 346 31.81 0.58 -33.02
N GLY A 347 32.56 0.12 -32.02
CA GLY A 347 33.18 -1.19 -32.05
C GLY A 347 32.07 -2.24 -32.17
N PRO A 348 32.24 -3.29 -33.00
CA PRO A 348 31.26 -4.37 -33.08
C PRO A 348 31.06 -4.96 -31.68
N ASP A 349 29.81 -5.02 -31.22
CA ASP A 349 29.38 -5.78 -30.04
C ASP A 349 29.90 -7.23 -30.22
N GLN A 350 31.09 -7.53 -29.69
CA GLN A 350 31.56 -8.90 -29.53
C GLN A 350 30.75 -9.47 -28.37
N ASP A 351 29.86 -10.40 -28.70
CA ASP A 351 29.10 -11.20 -27.75
C ASP A 351 30.09 -12.11 -26.99
N ASP A 352 30.77 -11.56 -25.99
CA ASP A 352 31.54 -12.34 -25.03
C ASP A 352 30.57 -13.10 -24.11
N GLU A 353 30.33 -14.37 -24.42
CA GLU A 353 29.83 -15.36 -23.47
C GLU A 353 30.90 -15.58 -22.38
N GLU A 354 30.78 -14.96 -21.21
CA GLU A 354 31.46 -15.47 -20.01
C GLU A 354 30.67 -15.26 -18.71
N GLY A 355 30.53 -16.37 -17.97
CA GLY A 355 30.94 -16.48 -16.57
C GLY A 355 30.28 -15.57 -15.54
N VAL A 356 29.31 -16.13 -14.80
CA VAL A 356 28.71 -15.55 -13.59
C VAL A 356 29.79 -15.26 -12.53
N ALA A 357 30.15 -13.99 -12.39
CA ALA A 357 30.71 -13.40 -11.16
C ALA A 357 30.27 -11.92 -11.07
N ASP A 358 29.10 -11.71 -10.48
CA ASP A 358 28.55 -10.39 -10.16
C ASP A 358 29.43 -9.67 -9.12
N THR A 359 30.28 -8.74 -9.58
CA THR A 359 30.73 -7.60 -8.77
C THR A 359 30.77 -6.36 -9.67
N ASN A 360 29.64 -5.67 -9.78
CA ASN A 360 29.53 -4.45 -10.58
C ASN A 360 29.97 -3.24 -9.72
N ASN A 361 31.24 -2.83 -9.88
CA ASN A 361 31.76 -1.54 -9.41
C ASN A 361 31.99 -0.65 -10.65
N GLY A 362 30.99 0.15 -11.02
CA GLY A 362 31.15 1.20 -12.01
C GLY A 362 31.95 2.36 -11.42
N ARG A 363 33.25 2.44 -11.75
CA ARG A 363 34.11 3.58 -11.40
C ARG A 363 33.67 4.83 -12.15
N PHE A 364 33.10 5.80 -11.46
CA PHE A 364 33.09 7.20 -11.91
C PHE A 364 34.44 7.85 -11.53
N LEU A 365 35.16 8.38 -12.51
CA LEU A 365 36.38 9.16 -12.28
C LEU A 365 36.05 10.64 -12.48
N SER A 366 36.16 11.42 -11.40
CA SER A 366 36.37 12.88 -11.44
C SER A 366 37.47 13.23 -10.43
N PRO A 367 38.37 14.19 -10.73
CA PRO A 367 39.57 14.40 -9.95
C PRO A 367 39.33 15.38 -8.78
N PHE A 368 39.55 14.93 -7.54
CA PHE A 368 39.60 15.83 -6.37
C PHE A 368 41.03 16.02 -5.88
N VAL A 369 41.41 17.29 -5.74
CA VAL A 369 42.67 17.80 -5.16
C VAL A 369 42.57 17.77 -3.63
N ILE A 370 43.55 17.17 -2.95
CA ILE A 370 43.63 17.13 -1.48
C ILE A 370 44.81 18.00 -1.01
N HIS A 371 44.54 18.97 -0.12
CA HIS A 371 45.56 19.62 0.71
C HIS A 371 45.59 18.98 2.12
N PRO A 372 46.78 18.76 2.73
CA PRO A 372 46.89 18.15 4.04
C PRO A 372 47.21 19.17 5.15
N SER A 373 46.59 18.99 6.32
CA SER A 373 47.19 19.06 7.68
C SER A 373 46.23 19.67 8.70
N GLN A 374 45.99 18.96 9.81
CA GLN A 374 46.62 19.29 11.09
C GLN A 374 46.41 18.20 12.16
N ARG A 375 47.43 18.03 12.99
CA ARG A 375 47.61 17.02 14.04
C ARG A 375 47.10 17.53 15.40
N LEU A 376 46.53 16.58 16.16
CA LEU A 376 46.68 16.29 17.60
C LEU A 376 47.00 17.44 18.58
N THR A 377 46.17 17.54 19.62
CA THR A 377 46.64 17.81 20.99
C THR A 377 45.82 17.03 22.02
N THR A 378 46.56 16.27 22.84
CA THR A 378 46.17 15.56 24.06
C THR A 378 46.12 16.55 25.23
N MET A 379 45.22 16.34 26.21
CA MET A 379 45.46 16.47 27.68
C MET A 379 44.13 16.51 28.45
N GLY A 380 44.10 15.90 29.65
CA GLY A 380 43.28 16.37 30.77
C GLY A 380 42.31 15.37 31.39
N SER A 381 42.75 14.69 32.45
CA SER A 381 41.97 13.86 33.37
C SER A 381 41.47 14.72 34.56
N ILE A 382 40.18 14.65 34.95
CA ILE A 382 39.67 15.07 36.28
C ILE A 382 38.48 14.17 36.72
N LEU A 383 38.45 13.95 38.04
CA LEU A 383 37.66 13.09 38.92
C LEU A 383 36.13 13.37 39.05
N SER A 384 35.39 12.27 39.32
CA SER A 384 34.36 12.04 40.37
C SER A 384 33.06 12.87 40.44
N SER A 385 31.90 12.19 40.30
CA SER A 385 30.73 12.34 41.20
C SER A 385 29.75 11.17 41.06
N ALA A 386 29.15 10.77 42.18
CA ALA A 386 28.37 9.54 42.40
C ALA A 386 26.90 9.70 41.99
N THR A 387 26.32 8.64 41.43
CA THR A 387 24.91 8.54 41.01
C THR A 387 24.19 7.51 41.88
N GLU A 388 23.05 7.93 42.44
CA GLU A 388 22.15 7.15 43.30
C GLU A 388 21.44 6.03 42.51
N PRO A 389 21.27 4.82 43.09
CA PRO A 389 20.44 3.80 42.48
C PRO A 389 19.00 3.81 43.04
N SER A 390 18.10 4.16 42.13
CA SER A 390 16.68 3.84 42.03
C SER A 390 16.18 2.62 42.82
N GLU A 391 15.16 2.84 43.64
CA GLU A 391 14.33 1.81 44.26
C GLU A 391 13.55 1.01 43.20
N ALA A 392 13.37 -0.29 43.45
CA ALA A 392 12.52 -1.18 42.65
C ALA A 392 11.08 -1.14 43.22
N PRO A 393 10.06 -0.97 42.37
CA PRO A 393 8.68 -0.79 42.79
C PRO A 393 8.03 -2.11 43.22
N SER A 394 7.20 -2.03 44.26
CA SER A 394 6.24 -3.06 44.67
C SER A 394 5.31 -3.42 43.51
N THR A 395 5.15 -4.72 43.25
CA THR A 395 4.15 -5.28 42.34
C THR A 395 2.75 -5.14 42.92
N GLU A 396 2.24 -3.91 42.97
CA GLU A 396 0.81 -3.70 42.83
C GLU A 396 0.45 -4.13 41.42
N THR A 397 -0.48 -5.07 41.28
CA THR A 397 -1.08 -5.44 39.99
C THR A 397 -1.81 -4.20 39.51
N ARG A 398 -1.10 -3.35 38.75
CA ARG A 398 -1.64 -2.15 38.12
C ARG A 398 -2.76 -2.61 37.21
N GLN A 399 -4.00 -2.51 37.70
CA GLN A 399 -5.18 -2.76 36.90
C GLN A 399 -5.12 -1.76 35.75
N GLU A 400 -4.91 -2.28 34.54
CA GLU A 400 -4.82 -1.44 33.36
C GLU A 400 -6.18 -0.77 33.15
N PRO A 401 -6.21 0.51 32.74
CA PRO A 401 -7.46 1.16 32.42
C PRO A 401 -8.10 0.41 31.26
N ILE A 402 -9.24 -0.23 31.53
CA ILE A 402 -10.08 -0.87 30.53
C ILE A 402 -10.56 0.23 29.58
N SER A 403 -10.44 0.01 28.27
CA SER A 403 -10.93 0.90 27.24
C SER A 403 -12.44 1.13 27.41
N GLU A 404 -12.94 2.24 26.88
CA GLU A 404 -14.39 2.46 26.85
C GLU A 404 -15.09 1.37 26.03
N ASN A 405 -16.25 0.91 26.52
CA ASN A 405 -17.06 -0.11 25.86
C ASN A 405 -17.38 0.29 24.41
N PRO A 406 -17.01 -0.52 23.40
CA PRO A 406 -17.17 -0.19 21.99
C PRO A 406 -18.61 -0.29 21.48
N ASN A 407 -19.57 -0.69 22.31
CA ASN A 407 -20.98 -0.88 21.90
C ASN A 407 -21.68 0.39 21.41
N LYS A 408 -21.08 1.57 21.62
CA LYS A 408 -21.52 2.85 21.03
C LYS A 408 -21.17 3.01 19.55
N TYR A 409 -20.27 2.21 19.00
CA TYR A 409 -19.83 2.32 17.61
C TYR A 409 -20.82 1.65 16.64
N ARG A 410 -20.68 1.98 15.34
CA ARG A 410 -21.53 1.45 14.27
C ARG A 410 -21.42 -0.09 14.17
N PHE A 411 -20.19 -0.60 14.26
CA PHE A 411 -19.84 -2.01 14.09
C PHE A 411 -19.15 -2.58 15.33
N PRO A 412 -19.85 -2.72 16.47
CA PRO A 412 -19.20 -2.99 17.75
C PRO A 412 -18.49 -4.34 17.80
N LEU A 413 -19.02 -5.38 17.15
CA LEU A 413 -18.37 -6.70 17.10
C LEU A 413 -17.05 -6.69 16.32
N HIS A 414 -16.89 -5.80 15.34
CA HIS A 414 -15.64 -5.64 14.60
C HIS A 414 -14.59 -4.92 15.46
N GLU A 415 -15.01 -3.85 16.14
CA GLU A 415 -14.18 -3.13 17.11
C GLU A 415 -13.68 -4.07 18.21
N ILE A 416 -14.58 -4.86 18.80
CA ILE A 416 -14.22 -5.84 19.84
C ILE A 416 -13.21 -6.87 19.31
N GLY A 417 -13.30 -7.28 18.04
CA GLY A 417 -12.32 -8.14 17.39
C GLY A 417 -10.90 -7.58 17.40
N GLN A 418 -10.77 -6.25 17.30
CA GLN A 418 -9.50 -5.53 17.22
C GLN A 418 -9.02 -4.95 18.56
N MET A 419 -9.86 -4.93 19.59
CA MET A 419 -9.47 -4.40 20.89
C MET A 419 -8.44 -5.28 21.60
N LEU A 420 -7.54 -4.64 22.34
CA LEU A 420 -6.47 -5.27 23.11
C LEU A 420 -6.86 -5.50 24.58
N ASP A 421 -8.10 -5.17 24.95
CA ASP A 421 -8.63 -5.35 26.29
C ASP A 421 -8.67 -6.84 26.70
N PRO A 422 -8.66 -7.14 28.02
CA PRO A 422 -8.76 -8.50 28.52
C PRO A 422 -9.96 -9.23 27.92
N ILE A 423 -9.82 -10.53 27.59
CA ILE A 423 -10.88 -11.29 26.93
C ILE A 423 -12.20 -11.27 27.69
N ALA A 424 -12.17 -11.25 29.01
CA ALA A 424 -13.37 -11.18 29.83
C ALA A 424 -14.20 -9.92 29.53
N ALA A 425 -13.54 -8.76 29.33
CA ALA A 425 -14.21 -7.52 28.95
C ALA A 425 -14.74 -7.60 27.52
N ARG A 426 -13.92 -8.10 26.57
CA ARG A 426 -14.30 -8.26 25.17
C ARG A 426 -15.51 -9.18 24.99
N LEU A 427 -15.54 -10.32 25.70
CA LEU A 427 -16.68 -11.25 25.69
C LEU A 427 -17.94 -10.61 26.31
N ALA A 428 -17.80 -9.87 27.42
CA ALA A 428 -18.93 -9.16 28.00
C ALA A 428 -19.53 -8.12 27.04
N TRP A 429 -18.67 -7.34 26.37
CA TRP A 429 -19.12 -6.38 25.36
C TRP A 429 -19.74 -7.05 24.14
N ALA A 430 -19.18 -8.17 23.67
CA ALA A 430 -19.72 -8.91 22.54
C ALA A 430 -21.09 -9.50 22.88
N GLN A 431 -21.26 -10.02 24.09
CA GLN A 431 -22.53 -10.51 24.61
C GLN A 431 -23.58 -9.39 24.69
N GLU A 432 -23.21 -8.21 25.18
CA GLU A 432 -24.08 -7.03 25.21
C GLU A 432 -24.46 -6.57 23.79
N ALA A 433 -23.51 -6.53 22.85
CA ALA A 433 -23.77 -6.15 21.46
C ALA A 433 -24.77 -7.10 20.79
N ILE A 434 -24.59 -8.40 20.96
CA ILE A 434 -25.48 -9.42 20.39
C ILE A 434 -26.86 -9.36 21.06
N ALA A 435 -26.91 -9.16 22.38
CA ALA A 435 -28.17 -8.92 23.10
C ALA A 435 -28.91 -7.66 22.62
N ALA A 436 -28.17 -6.64 22.16
CA ALA A 436 -28.72 -5.45 21.51
C ALA A 436 -29.09 -5.66 20.03
N GLY A 437 -29.06 -6.90 19.54
CA GLY A 437 -29.47 -7.28 18.18
C GLY A 437 -28.41 -7.02 17.11
N LYS A 438 -27.14 -6.88 17.48
CA LYS A 438 -26.04 -6.78 16.50
C LYS A 438 -25.77 -8.15 15.87
N ASP A 439 -25.73 -8.18 14.54
CA ASP A 439 -25.53 -9.41 13.78
C ASP A 439 -24.05 -9.85 13.82
N PRO A 440 -23.73 -11.07 14.30
CA PRO A 440 -22.37 -11.60 14.28
C PRO A 440 -21.84 -11.90 12.87
N ASN A 441 -22.70 -11.82 11.85
CA ASN A 441 -22.35 -11.96 10.44
C ASN A 441 -22.28 -10.63 9.68
N ALA A 442 -22.52 -9.49 10.33
CA ALA A 442 -22.55 -8.20 9.65
C ALA A 442 -21.25 -7.98 8.86
N LEU A 443 -21.38 -7.58 7.59
CA LEU A 443 -20.25 -7.15 6.78
C LEU A 443 -20.07 -5.64 6.99
N GLU A 444 -18.88 -5.19 7.36
CA GLU A 444 -18.56 -3.77 7.29
C GLU A 444 -18.50 -3.35 5.81
N ASP A 445 -19.24 -2.30 5.44
CA ASP A 445 -19.43 -1.85 4.06
C ASP A 445 -18.73 -0.51 3.77
N ASP A 446 -17.65 -0.19 4.51
CA ASP A 446 -16.86 1.00 4.22
C ASP A 446 -16.24 0.88 2.82
N ALA A 447 -16.51 1.88 1.98
CA ALA A 447 -16.00 1.97 0.62
C ALA A 447 -14.47 1.98 0.55
N ARG A 448 -13.80 2.36 1.66
CA ARG A 448 -12.36 2.22 1.83
C ARG A 448 -12.06 0.86 2.42
N TRP A 449 -11.65 -0.07 1.56
CA TRP A 449 -11.29 -1.44 1.95
C TRP A 449 -10.20 -1.47 3.05
N GLU A 450 -9.36 -0.44 3.15
CA GLU A 450 -8.32 -0.31 4.19
C GLU A 450 -8.90 -0.18 5.60
N ARG A 451 -10.10 0.39 5.71
CA ARG A 451 -10.81 0.56 6.98
C ARG A 451 -11.87 -0.52 7.20
N ASN A 452 -12.04 -1.38 6.21
CA ASN A 452 -13.02 -2.44 6.23
C ASN A 452 -12.47 -3.62 7.02
N ARG A 453 -13.06 -3.88 8.19
CA ARG A 453 -12.65 -4.95 9.10
C ARG A 453 -13.31 -6.27 8.75
N ASN A 454 -13.87 -6.37 7.54
CA ASN A 454 -14.56 -7.51 6.99
C ASN A 454 -15.78 -7.91 7.83
N ARG A 455 -15.78 -9.11 8.40
CA ARG A 455 -16.83 -9.62 9.30
C ARG A 455 -16.24 -9.80 10.70
N PRO A 456 -17.06 -9.94 11.76
CA PRO A 456 -16.56 -10.12 13.12
C PRO A 456 -15.56 -11.28 13.28
N LEU A 457 -15.75 -12.39 12.54
CA LEU A 457 -14.80 -13.51 12.54
C LEU A 457 -13.44 -13.16 11.91
N HIS A 458 -13.41 -12.35 10.84
CA HIS A 458 -12.16 -11.85 10.26
C HIS A 458 -11.48 -10.87 11.21
N ALA A 459 -12.23 -9.92 11.78
CA ALA A 459 -11.68 -8.93 12.72
C ALA A 459 -11.07 -9.60 13.98
N ALA A 460 -11.60 -10.73 14.42
CA ALA A 460 -11.05 -11.49 15.54
C ALA A 460 -9.68 -12.14 15.23
N LEU A 461 -9.27 -12.24 13.96
CA LEU A 461 -7.99 -12.79 13.53
C LEU A 461 -6.86 -11.77 13.52
N ASP A 462 -7.14 -10.47 13.41
CA ASP A 462 -6.13 -9.41 13.16
C ASP A 462 -5.01 -9.32 14.22
N HIS A 463 -5.15 -9.98 15.38
CA HIS A 463 -4.24 -9.87 16.52
C HIS A 463 -3.81 -11.21 17.13
N ALA A 464 -3.03 -12.00 16.38
CA ALA A 464 -2.45 -13.28 16.83
C ALA A 464 -1.41 -13.23 17.96
N GLY A 465 -1.35 -12.13 18.72
CA GLY A 465 -0.55 -12.07 19.93
C GLY A 465 0.90 -11.58 19.77
N ASP A 466 1.24 -10.90 18.68
CA ASP A 466 2.55 -10.23 18.57
C ASP A 466 2.63 -8.96 19.43
N ARG A 467 3.82 -8.68 19.95
CA ARG A 467 4.14 -7.52 20.80
C ARG A 467 3.67 -6.24 20.12
N ASP A 468 2.84 -5.46 20.80
CA ASP A 468 2.41 -4.16 20.29
C ASP A 468 3.63 -3.28 20.05
N VAL A 469 3.84 -2.87 18.80
CA VAL A 469 5.03 -2.12 18.37
C VAL A 469 5.09 -0.72 18.96
N HIS A 470 3.95 -0.15 19.38
CA HIS A 470 3.86 1.20 19.93
C HIS A 470 4.15 1.25 21.43
N ASN A 471 3.69 0.25 22.19
CA ASN A 471 3.87 0.24 23.65
C ASN A 471 4.82 -0.86 24.16
N GLY A 472 5.31 -1.73 23.28
CA GLY A 472 6.28 -2.77 23.60
C GLY A 472 5.76 -3.82 24.58
N ARG A 473 4.44 -4.03 24.69
CA ARG A 473 3.85 -4.98 25.64
C ARG A 473 3.67 -6.36 25.03
N ASP A 474 3.98 -7.37 25.85
CA ASP A 474 3.78 -8.77 25.50
C ASP A 474 2.28 -9.08 25.56
N ARG A 475 1.77 -9.57 24.45
CA ARG A 475 0.37 -9.52 24.09
C ARG A 475 -0.26 -10.83 24.57
N GLY A 476 -1.06 -10.83 25.64
CA GLY A 476 -1.66 -12.02 26.28
C GLY A 476 -2.73 -12.77 25.45
N HIS A 477 -2.76 -12.63 24.13
CA HIS A 477 -3.96 -12.81 23.30
C HIS A 477 -4.17 -14.20 22.67
N ALA A 478 -3.68 -15.28 23.30
CA ALA A 478 -4.24 -16.61 22.99
C ALA A 478 -5.77 -16.63 23.26
N GLU A 479 -6.25 -15.67 24.06
CA GLU A 479 -7.65 -15.45 24.39
C GLU A 479 -8.54 -15.03 23.20
N SER A 480 -8.01 -14.54 22.07
CA SER A 480 -8.85 -14.23 20.89
C SER A 480 -9.50 -15.48 20.30
N LEU A 481 -8.96 -16.68 20.58
CA LEU A 481 -9.62 -17.95 20.24
C LEU A 481 -10.96 -18.13 20.97
N ASP A 482 -11.08 -17.61 22.20
CA ASP A 482 -12.34 -17.68 22.96
C ASP A 482 -13.38 -16.74 22.36
N LEU A 483 -12.97 -15.59 21.82
CA LEU A 483 -13.86 -14.70 21.08
C LEU A 483 -14.33 -15.37 19.77
N ILE A 484 -13.45 -16.05 19.03
CA ILE A 484 -13.82 -16.80 17.81
C ILE A 484 -14.86 -17.88 18.14
N LYS A 485 -14.60 -18.70 19.16
CA LYS A 485 -15.54 -19.74 19.63
C LYS A 485 -16.87 -19.12 20.05
N PHE A 486 -16.83 -18.03 20.82
CA PHE A 486 -18.02 -17.30 21.24
C PHE A 486 -18.84 -16.81 20.04
N LEU A 487 -18.21 -16.18 19.04
CA LEU A 487 -18.93 -15.69 17.85
C LEU A 487 -19.58 -16.83 17.07
N ILE A 488 -18.90 -17.97 16.92
CA ILE A 488 -19.44 -19.18 16.29
C ILE A 488 -20.67 -19.68 17.07
N ASP A 489 -20.57 -19.76 18.39
CA ASP A 489 -21.67 -20.19 19.27
C ASP A 489 -22.88 -19.24 19.18
N GLN A 490 -22.64 -17.96 18.89
CA GLN A 490 -23.69 -16.96 18.65
C GLN A 490 -24.20 -16.95 17.19
N GLY A 491 -23.75 -17.88 16.34
CA GLY A 491 -24.25 -18.04 14.97
C GLY A 491 -23.47 -17.28 13.90
N ALA A 492 -22.21 -16.91 14.17
CA ALA A 492 -21.31 -16.48 13.11
C ALA A 492 -21.01 -17.64 12.13
N ASP A 493 -21.15 -17.40 10.84
CA ASP A 493 -20.97 -18.39 9.78
C ASP A 493 -19.53 -18.30 9.21
N PRO A 494 -18.67 -19.30 9.48
CA PRO A 494 -17.27 -19.31 9.03
C PRO A 494 -17.11 -19.47 7.51
N ARG A 495 -18.19 -19.70 6.76
CA ARG A 495 -18.16 -19.83 5.29
C ARG A 495 -18.26 -18.48 4.58
N LEU A 496 -18.67 -17.43 5.30
CA LEU A 496 -18.88 -16.12 4.69
C LEU A 496 -17.54 -15.48 4.36
N ARG A 497 -17.42 -15.02 3.11
CA ARG A 497 -16.19 -14.37 2.62
C ARG A 497 -16.08 -12.92 3.12
N ASP A 498 -14.85 -12.42 3.07
CA ASP A 498 -14.48 -11.03 3.34
C ASP A 498 -15.20 -10.02 2.41
N CYS A 499 -14.99 -8.72 2.62
CA CYS A 499 -15.64 -7.68 1.82
C CYS A 499 -15.24 -7.68 0.33
N LEU A 500 -14.13 -8.34 0.00
CA LEU A 500 -13.63 -8.50 -1.37
C LEU A 500 -14.15 -9.77 -2.04
N GLY A 501 -14.88 -10.61 -1.31
CA GLY A 501 -15.29 -11.92 -1.78
C GLY A 501 -14.14 -12.90 -1.96
N LYS A 502 -12.96 -12.63 -1.39
CA LYS A 502 -11.74 -13.39 -1.64
C LYS A 502 -11.58 -14.53 -0.67
N GLN A 503 -11.67 -14.28 0.64
CA GLN A 503 -11.30 -15.28 1.64
C GLN A 503 -12.37 -15.51 2.70
N THR A 504 -12.58 -16.77 3.07
CA THR A 504 -13.27 -17.12 4.33
C THR A 504 -12.36 -16.85 5.53
N PRO A 505 -12.90 -16.71 6.76
CA PRO A 505 -12.08 -16.63 7.97
C PRO A 505 -11.06 -17.77 8.10
N ALA A 506 -11.44 -19.01 7.73
CA ALA A 506 -10.54 -20.15 7.77
C ALA A 506 -9.36 -20.01 6.79
N GLU A 507 -9.65 -19.60 5.55
CA GLU A 507 -8.63 -19.33 4.52
C GLU A 507 -7.69 -18.20 4.96
N ALA A 508 -8.22 -17.12 5.54
CA ALA A 508 -7.44 -16.01 6.07
C ALA A 508 -6.51 -16.48 7.21
N ALA A 509 -7.02 -17.23 8.18
CA ALA A 509 -6.20 -17.78 9.26
C ALA A 509 -5.07 -18.68 8.73
N ARG A 510 -5.33 -19.55 7.74
CA ARG A 510 -4.29 -20.39 7.11
C ARG A 510 -3.21 -19.57 6.40
N LEU A 511 -3.59 -18.49 5.73
CA LEU A 511 -2.64 -17.59 5.07
C LEU A 511 -1.75 -16.91 6.11
N GLU A 512 -2.36 -16.37 7.17
CA GLU A 512 -1.66 -15.68 8.25
C GLU A 512 -0.68 -16.60 9.00
N ALA A 513 -1.06 -17.87 9.23
CA ALA A 513 -0.17 -18.88 9.81
C ALA A 513 1.11 -19.09 8.97
N GLN A 514 1.01 -19.01 7.64
CA GLN A 514 2.13 -19.22 6.73
C GLN A 514 3.11 -18.03 6.72
N ILE A 515 2.61 -16.81 6.89
CA ILE A 515 3.41 -15.57 6.84
C ILE A 515 3.85 -15.08 8.21
N SER A 516 3.31 -15.67 9.28
CA SER A 516 3.59 -15.29 10.66
C SER A 516 5.09 -15.34 10.98
N PRO A 517 5.67 -14.23 11.49
CA PRO A 517 7.11 -14.16 11.78
C PRO A 517 7.50 -14.92 13.05
N THR A 518 6.55 -15.18 13.94
CA THR A 518 6.78 -15.86 15.21
C THR A 518 6.03 -17.19 15.27
N GLU A 519 6.66 -18.19 15.88
CA GLU A 519 6.05 -19.51 16.15
C GLU A 519 4.78 -19.37 17.01
N ARG A 520 4.71 -18.32 17.84
CA ARG A 520 3.55 -18.02 18.68
C ARG A 520 2.35 -17.59 17.83
N SER A 521 2.51 -16.59 16.96
CA SER A 521 1.46 -16.12 16.05
C SER A 521 1.00 -17.24 15.12
N LYS A 522 1.95 -18.01 14.59
CA LYS A 522 1.64 -19.18 13.75
C LYS A 522 0.72 -20.18 14.47
N ARG A 523 1.03 -20.56 15.71
CA ARG A 523 0.18 -21.48 16.49
C ARG A 523 -1.22 -20.96 16.71
N PHE A 524 -1.36 -19.67 17.01
CA PHE A 524 -2.68 -19.04 17.14
C PHE A 524 -3.49 -19.20 15.85
N TYR A 525 -2.90 -18.87 14.70
CA TYR A 525 -3.60 -18.94 13.43
C TYR A 525 -3.90 -20.38 12.99
N ASP A 526 -3.00 -21.33 13.24
CA ASP A 526 -3.25 -22.75 13.00
C ASP A 526 -4.42 -23.28 13.84
N GLU A 527 -4.51 -22.87 15.12
CA GLU A 527 -5.62 -23.24 16.01
C GLU A 527 -6.94 -22.57 15.59
N ALA A 528 -6.90 -21.27 15.27
CA ALA A 528 -8.05 -20.54 14.76
C ALA A 528 -8.59 -21.16 13.47
N ALA A 529 -7.72 -21.49 12.51
CA ALA A 529 -8.11 -22.17 11.28
C ALA A 529 -8.80 -23.51 11.56
N THR A 530 -8.26 -24.30 12.49
CA THR A 530 -8.84 -25.59 12.88
C THR A 530 -10.26 -25.43 13.44
N ILE A 531 -10.46 -24.47 14.36
CA ILE A 531 -11.79 -24.17 14.95
C ILE A 531 -12.79 -23.77 13.85
N LEU A 532 -12.37 -22.92 12.90
CA LEU A 532 -13.23 -22.42 11.83
C LEU A 532 -13.60 -23.53 10.82
N GLU A 533 -12.65 -24.39 10.45
CA GLU A 533 -12.86 -25.55 9.57
C GLU A 533 -13.82 -26.58 10.20
N GLU A 534 -13.70 -26.82 11.50
CA GLU A 534 -14.60 -27.71 12.24
C GLU A 534 -16.03 -27.14 12.33
N ALA A 535 -16.15 -25.82 12.55
CA ALA A 535 -17.42 -25.13 12.56
C ALA A 535 -18.10 -25.17 11.18
N GLU A 536 -17.35 -24.95 10.10
CA GLU A 536 -17.84 -25.09 8.72
C GLU A 536 -18.35 -26.50 8.45
N LYS A 537 -17.57 -27.52 8.81
CA LYS A 537 -17.96 -28.93 8.66
C LYS A 537 -19.26 -29.22 9.40
N THR A 538 -19.39 -28.74 10.63
CA THR A 538 -20.58 -28.93 11.47
C THR A 538 -21.82 -28.29 10.84
N LEU A 539 -21.71 -27.10 10.24
CA LEU A 539 -22.81 -26.46 9.52
C LEU A 539 -23.23 -27.26 8.29
N ASN A 540 -22.26 -27.73 7.49
CA ASN A 540 -22.51 -28.55 6.31
C ASN A 540 -23.19 -29.89 6.65
N GLU A 541 -22.84 -30.51 7.78
CA GLU A 541 -23.49 -31.73 8.27
C GLU A 541 -24.93 -31.48 8.79
N LYS A 542 -25.17 -30.36 9.46
CA LYS A 542 -26.52 -29.92 9.86
C LYS A 542 -27.42 -29.65 8.66
N GLU A 543 -26.91 -29.01 7.61
CA GLU A 543 -27.65 -28.78 6.36
C GLU A 543 -27.99 -30.09 5.64
N LYS A 544 -27.06 -31.05 5.58
CA LYS A 544 -27.32 -32.38 5.00
C LYS A 544 -28.37 -33.18 5.77
N SER A 545 -28.34 -33.12 7.09
CA SER A 545 -29.28 -33.87 7.95
C SER A 545 -30.68 -33.24 7.97
N THR A 546 -30.79 -31.92 7.85
CA THR A 546 -32.08 -31.21 7.74
C THR A 546 -32.67 -31.31 6.33
N GLY A 547 -31.86 -31.24 5.28
CA GLY A 547 -32.29 -31.37 3.88
C GLY A 547 -32.74 -32.78 3.45
N ALA A 548 -32.40 -33.82 4.22
CA ALA A 548 -32.82 -35.20 3.92
C ALA A 548 -34.29 -35.48 4.26
N HIS A 549 -35.00 -34.57 4.93
CA HIS A 549 -36.39 -34.79 5.37
C HIS A 549 -37.46 -34.11 4.50
N GLU A 550 -37.08 -33.37 3.45
CA GLU A 550 -38.00 -32.64 2.55
C GLU A 550 -38.08 -33.19 1.11
N SER A 551 -37.51 -34.36 0.82
CA SER A 551 -37.66 -35.00 -0.51
C SER A 551 -38.91 -35.90 -0.59
N SER A 552 -40.11 -35.32 -0.46
CA SER A 552 -41.33 -35.91 -1.04
C SER A 552 -42.34 -34.85 -1.50
N SER A 553 -41.88 -33.90 -2.31
CA SER A 553 -42.75 -33.04 -3.10
C SER A 553 -41.98 -32.60 -4.34
N SER A 554 -42.07 -33.41 -5.38
CA SER A 554 -41.56 -33.11 -6.71
C SER A 554 -42.30 -31.91 -7.31
N ASP A 555 -41.77 -30.71 -7.13
CA ASP A 555 -42.03 -29.59 -8.05
C ASP A 555 -40.83 -28.65 -8.05
N THR A 556 -39.72 -29.13 -8.63
CA THR A 556 -38.58 -28.28 -8.96
C THR A 556 -38.96 -27.37 -10.12
N ARG A 557 -39.54 -26.21 -9.81
CA ARG A 557 -39.52 -25.08 -10.74
C ARG A 557 -38.09 -24.55 -10.78
N GLN A 558 -37.45 -24.76 -11.93
CA GLN A 558 -36.22 -24.06 -12.29
C GLN A 558 -36.48 -22.56 -12.17
N VAL A 559 -35.69 -21.88 -11.32
CA VAL A 559 -35.73 -20.44 -11.21
C VAL A 559 -34.94 -19.89 -12.39
N GLU A 560 -35.66 -19.50 -13.45
CA GLU A 560 -35.08 -18.75 -14.56
C GLU A 560 -34.47 -17.45 -14.03
N CYS A 561 -33.26 -17.13 -14.48
CA CYS A 561 -32.69 -15.79 -14.28
C CYS A 561 -33.62 -14.75 -14.94
N VAL A 562 -34.23 -13.86 -14.15
CA VAL A 562 -35.19 -12.84 -14.65
C VAL A 562 -34.61 -11.96 -15.77
N PHE A 563 -33.29 -11.80 -15.83
CA PHE A 563 -32.63 -10.92 -16.80
C PHE A 563 -32.21 -11.58 -18.10
N CYS A 564 -31.69 -12.82 -18.06
CA CYS A 564 -31.22 -13.52 -19.27
C CYS A 564 -32.04 -14.76 -19.66
N ARG A 565 -32.92 -15.24 -18.77
CA ARG A 565 -33.74 -16.46 -18.95
C ARG A 565 -32.94 -17.71 -19.31
N GLU A 566 -31.66 -17.76 -18.94
CA GLU A 566 -30.84 -18.96 -19.11
C GLU A 566 -30.69 -19.71 -17.77
N ASP A 567 -30.75 -21.04 -17.84
CA ASP A 567 -30.55 -21.97 -16.72
C ASP A 567 -29.07 -22.12 -16.34
N LYS A 568 -28.35 -21.01 -16.11
CA LYS A 568 -26.93 -21.02 -15.70
C LYS A 568 -26.60 -19.91 -14.72
N SER A 569 -25.83 -20.25 -13.68
CA SER A 569 -25.18 -19.29 -12.80
C SER A 569 -24.04 -18.59 -13.54
N HIS A 570 -24.08 -17.26 -13.63
CA HIS A 570 -23.02 -16.47 -14.26
C HIS A 570 -22.34 -15.57 -13.21
N ASN A 571 -20.99 -15.55 -13.22
CA ASN A 571 -20.15 -14.75 -12.31
C ASN A 571 -20.39 -13.23 -12.38
N TRP A 572 -21.07 -12.74 -13.43
CA TRP A 572 -21.26 -11.31 -13.65
C TRP A 572 -22.21 -10.65 -12.63
N HIS A 573 -23.04 -11.42 -11.92
CA HIS A 573 -23.93 -10.87 -10.88
C HIS A 573 -23.21 -10.46 -9.59
N TYR A 574 -22.00 -10.96 -9.34
CA TYR A 574 -21.26 -10.67 -8.10
C TYR A 574 -20.94 -9.17 -7.93
N TRP A 575 -20.74 -8.46 -9.06
CA TRP A 575 -20.39 -7.03 -9.04
C TRP A 575 -21.59 -6.09 -9.09
N CYS A 576 -22.76 -6.53 -9.58
CA CYS A 576 -23.97 -5.72 -9.59
C CYS A 576 -24.76 -5.79 -8.26
N TYR A 577 -24.44 -6.75 -7.38
CA TYR A 577 -25.17 -6.96 -6.12
C TYR A 577 -24.64 -6.14 -4.93
N LEU A 578 -23.62 -5.29 -5.12
CA LEU A 578 -23.12 -4.34 -4.12
C LEU A 578 -24.09 -3.19 -3.79
N GLY A 579 -25.39 -3.33 -4.10
CA GLY A 579 -26.34 -2.21 -4.11
C GLY A 579 -27.65 -2.38 -3.33
N THR A 580 -27.97 -3.53 -2.70
CA THR A 580 -29.23 -3.63 -1.93
C THR A 580 -29.12 -4.54 -0.69
N ASN A 581 -29.34 -3.92 0.47
CA ASN A 581 -29.24 -4.39 1.86
C ASN A 581 -30.19 -5.54 2.31
N ASP A 582 -30.68 -6.41 1.44
CA ASP A 582 -31.76 -7.36 1.81
C ASP A 582 -31.43 -8.85 1.55
N GLU A 583 -30.30 -9.32 2.10
CA GLU A 583 -30.03 -10.75 2.21
C GLU A 583 -30.45 -11.28 3.60
N ARG A 584 -31.59 -12.01 3.61
CA ARG A 584 -32.12 -12.97 4.62
C ARG A 584 -33.50 -12.70 5.26
N ARG A 585 -34.30 -11.69 4.89
CA ARG A 585 -35.70 -11.58 5.38
C ARG A 585 -36.80 -11.94 4.38
N THR A 586 -36.51 -12.02 3.09
CA THR A 586 -37.54 -12.23 2.05
C THR A 586 -37.95 -13.69 1.83
N PHE A 587 -37.25 -14.67 2.41
CA PHE A 587 -37.58 -16.08 2.23
C PHE A 587 -38.52 -16.68 3.28
N GLN A 588 -38.80 -16.00 4.40
CA GLN A 588 -39.75 -16.53 5.42
C GLN A 588 -41.09 -15.78 5.49
N VAL A 589 -41.16 -14.53 5.01
CA VAL A 589 -42.39 -13.71 5.13
C VAL A 589 -43.41 -14.03 4.02
N THR A 590 -42.96 -14.41 2.83
CA THR A 590 -43.84 -14.71 1.68
C THR A 590 -44.55 -16.07 1.78
N ASP A 591 -44.01 -17.02 2.52
CA ASP A 591 -44.61 -18.36 2.67
C ASP A 591 -45.82 -18.40 3.62
N ASN A 592 -45.91 -17.47 4.57
CA ASN A 592 -47.02 -17.45 5.53
C ASN A 592 -48.25 -16.65 5.05
N GLU A 593 -48.09 -15.71 4.13
CA GLU A 593 -49.22 -14.90 3.63
C GLU A 593 -49.94 -15.53 2.42
N VAL A 594 -49.26 -16.34 1.62
CA VAL A 594 -49.86 -17.02 0.45
C VAL A 594 -50.75 -18.21 0.85
N ARG A 595 -50.56 -18.79 2.04
CA ARG A 595 -51.40 -19.90 2.54
C ARG A 595 -52.81 -19.50 2.97
N LYS A 596 -53.10 -18.20 3.17
CA LYS A 596 -54.43 -17.74 3.62
C LYS A 596 -55.39 -17.32 2.51
N SER A 597 -54.97 -17.30 1.24
CA SER A 597 -55.82 -16.80 0.14
C SER A 597 -56.36 -17.86 -0.83
N LYS A 598 -56.03 -19.15 -0.64
CA LYS A 598 -56.45 -20.23 -1.56
C LYS A 598 -57.63 -21.10 -1.11
N ASP A 599 -58.13 -20.95 0.11
CA ASP A 599 -59.30 -21.71 0.59
C ASP A 599 -60.65 -20.99 0.41
N ALA A 600 -60.67 -19.86 -0.31
CA ALA A 600 -61.90 -19.12 -0.58
C ALA A 600 -62.12 -18.93 -2.08
N GLY A 601 -62.77 -19.93 -2.70
CA GLY A 601 -63.53 -19.73 -3.93
C GLY A 601 -63.11 -20.62 -5.09
N LEU A 602 -63.87 -21.69 -5.31
CA LEU A 602 -64.67 -21.87 -6.53
C LEU A 602 -65.45 -23.18 -6.46
N MET A 603 -66.73 -23.05 -6.09
CA MET A 603 -67.78 -23.93 -6.57
C MET A 603 -68.19 -23.49 -7.99
N ASP A 604 -68.62 -24.49 -8.76
CA ASP A 604 -69.50 -24.46 -9.94
C ASP A 604 -69.06 -23.75 -11.23
N SER A 605 -68.93 -24.54 -12.32
CA SER A 605 -69.96 -24.56 -13.38
C SER A 605 -69.66 -25.61 -14.48
N SER A 606 -70.59 -26.55 -14.64
CA SER A 606 -71.12 -27.14 -15.90
C SER A 606 -70.17 -27.71 -16.98
N SER A 607 -70.17 -29.03 -17.19
CA SER A 607 -70.92 -29.75 -18.25
C SER A 607 -70.84 -31.27 -18.05
#